data_AF-A0A821DQ98-F1
#
_entry.id   AF-A0A821DQ98-F1
#
_cell.length_a   1.000
_cell.length_b   1.000
_cell.length_c   1.000
_cell.angle_alpha   90.00
_cell.angle_beta   90.00
_cell.angle_gamma   90.00
#
_symmetry.space_group_name_H-M   'P 1'
#
loop_
_entity.id
_entity.type
_entity.pdbx_description
1 polymer ?
#
loop_
_entity_poly.entity_id
_entity_poly.type
_entity_poly.pdbx_seq_one_letter_code
_entity_poly.pdbx_strand_id
1 'polypeptide(L)'
;MGVNPKSPNEFDEAHLSQLSIAVSMMENKGIYALLDCHQDVFSRFFCGEGLPDWAAKNLGNETLNRFPFPLPINFTREPDTGYPVLDDCLKHTFGQYYFTEGVVNGFKMLYTDGNGTLEAFATFWHKIASYFADQSSVLGYELINEPSFPALADVLQMGLVDQKYLAPMYKKLHEVIRKVDDKHLIFFEPCVFDVFQTGFTEGPGGKEYNNRQVFSYHDYCLDVTKQGDPQSDVLCELFDNALIYLRVKEARVKKFGGMMLTEFGGLSNSTKGVEELNRVTSIADDFLQSWTYWQFKKYADLTTSVRPATTESFYTDDGELELNKVQALSRSSAQAIA
;
A
#
# COMPACT_ATOMS: atom_id res chain seq x y z
N MET A 1 8.50 -16.28 0.47
CA MET A 1 8.54 -16.03 -0.99
C MET A 1 8.57 -14.52 -1.20
N GLY A 2 9.06 -14.04 -2.32
CA GLY A 2 9.24 -12.60 -2.60
C GLY A 2 10.38 -12.39 -3.60
N VAL A 3 10.68 -11.15 -3.95
CA VAL A 3 11.65 -10.84 -5.03
C VAL A 3 13.10 -11.15 -4.65
N ASN A 4 13.52 -10.84 -3.42
CA ASN A 4 14.87 -11.09 -2.92
C ASN A 4 14.83 -11.64 -1.47
N PRO A 5 14.27 -12.85 -1.27
CA PRO A 5 13.86 -13.32 0.05
C PRO A 5 15.01 -13.67 1.00
N LYS A 6 16.22 -13.92 0.47
CA LYS A 6 17.36 -14.43 1.26
C LYS A 6 18.42 -13.37 1.57
N SER A 7 18.70 -12.48 0.62
CA SER A 7 19.65 -11.38 0.77
C SER A 7 19.39 -10.29 -0.27
N PRO A 8 19.96 -9.08 -0.11
CA PRO A 8 19.75 -7.97 -1.05
C PRO A 8 19.97 -8.32 -2.53
N ASN A 9 20.93 -9.20 -2.84
CA ASN A 9 21.38 -9.51 -4.20
C ASN A 9 20.99 -10.93 -4.67
N GLU A 10 20.23 -11.70 -3.87
CA GLU A 10 19.77 -13.04 -4.25
C GLU A 10 18.30 -13.00 -4.64
N PHE A 11 18.05 -12.80 -5.93
CA PHE A 11 16.72 -12.70 -6.50
C PHE A 11 16.07 -14.07 -6.73
N ASP A 12 14.78 -14.18 -6.45
CA ASP A 12 13.96 -15.36 -6.72
C ASP A 12 13.35 -15.26 -8.13
N GLU A 13 14.05 -15.80 -9.12
CA GLU A 13 13.58 -15.80 -10.52
C GLU A 13 12.29 -16.59 -10.71
N ALA A 14 12.01 -17.59 -9.86
CA ALA A 14 10.76 -18.33 -9.94
C ALA A 14 9.58 -17.45 -9.50
N HIS A 15 9.76 -16.65 -8.46
CA HIS A 15 8.77 -15.66 -8.03
C HIS A 15 8.54 -14.57 -9.10
N LEU A 16 9.60 -14.02 -9.70
CA LEU A 16 9.48 -13.05 -10.79
C LEU A 16 8.73 -13.63 -12.00
N SER A 17 8.98 -14.89 -12.34
CA SER A 17 8.25 -15.60 -13.38
C SER A 17 6.76 -15.74 -13.05
N GLN A 18 6.40 -16.02 -11.78
CA GLN A 18 4.99 -16.06 -11.36
C GLN A 18 4.30 -14.71 -11.48
N LEU A 19 4.97 -13.61 -11.11
CA LEU A 19 4.46 -12.26 -11.32
C LEU A 19 4.24 -11.97 -12.81
N SER A 20 5.20 -12.33 -13.66
CA SER A 20 5.10 -12.20 -15.12
C SER A 20 3.91 -12.98 -15.71
N ILE A 21 3.64 -14.18 -15.19
CA ILE A 21 2.47 -14.98 -15.59
C ILE A 21 1.19 -14.26 -15.20
N ALA A 22 1.10 -13.68 -13.99
CA ALA A 22 -0.07 -12.92 -13.56
C ALA A 22 -0.29 -11.68 -14.44
N VAL A 23 0.76 -10.91 -14.74
CA VAL A 23 0.69 -9.76 -15.67
C VAL A 23 0.23 -10.20 -17.05
N SER A 24 0.77 -11.31 -17.57
CA SER A 24 0.36 -11.87 -18.88
C SER A 24 -1.10 -12.31 -18.87
N MET A 25 -1.61 -12.83 -17.76
CA MET A 25 -3.04 -13.19 -17.63
C MET A 25 -3.94 -11.95 -17.68
N MET A 26 -3.52 -10.85 -17.05
CA MET A 26 -4.23 -9.56 -17.10
C MET A 26 -4.18 -8.95 -18.51
N GLU A 27 -3.02 -8.96 -19.15
CA GLU A 27 -2.82 -8.49 -20.52
C GLU A 27 -3.73 -9.21 -21.52
N ASN A 28 -3.82 -10.54 -21.42
CA ASN A 28 -4.70 -11.35 -22.27
C ASN A 28 -6.20 -11.01 -22.11
N LYS A 29 -6.55 -10.23 -21.09
CA LYS A 29 -7.90 -9.70 -20.84
C LYS A 29 -7.99 -8.18 -21.05
N GLY A 30 -6.94 -7.53 -21.55
CA GLY A 30 -6.89 -6.09 -21.75
C GLY A 30 -6.84 -5.30 -20.44
N ILE A 31 -6.34 -5.90 -19.36
CA ILE A 31 -6.22 -5.28 -18.04
C ILE A 31 -4.76 -4.89 -17.82
N TYR A 32 -4.52 -3.62 -17.45
CA TYR A 32 -3.19 -3.16 -17.06
C TYR A 32 -2.86 -3.56 -15.61
N ALA A 33 -1.61 -3.93 -15.35
CA ALA A 33 -1.13 -4.32 -14.03
C ALA A 33 -0.34 -3.18 -13.36
N LEU A 34 -0.79 -2.74 -12.19
CA LEU A 34 0.04 -1.93 -11.29
C LEU A 34 0.86 -2.87 -10.41
N LEU A 35 2.19 -2.75 -10.43
CA LEU A 35 3.05 -3.51 -9.53
C LEU A 35 3.23 -2.74 -8.23
N ASP A 36 2.45 -3.12 -7.22
CA ASP A 36 2.52 -2.58 -5.87
C ASP A 36 3.55 -3.32 -5.01
N CYS A 37 4.50 -2.56 -4.46
CA CYS A 37 5.38 -3.06 -3.40
C CYS A 37 4.65 -3.04 -2.06
N HIS A 38 3.78 -4.01 -1.90
CA HIS A 38 2.90 -4.13 -0.76
C HIS A 38 3.64 -4.42 0.54
N GLN A 39 3.21 -3.77 1.63
CA GLN A 39 3.61 -4.07 3.00
C GLN A 39 2.49 -3.65 3.94
N ASP A 40 2.35 -4.40 5.02
CA ASP A 40 1.59 -3.99 6.19
C ASP A 40 2.41 -4.28 7.42
N VAL A 41 2.58 -3.28 8.30
CA VAL A 41 3.34 -3.44 9.55
C VAL A 41 4.76 -3.98 9.28
N PHE A 42 5.34 -3.59 8.15
CA PHE A 42 6.73 -3.78 7.74
C PHE A 42 7.17 -5.24 7.46
N SER A 43 6.92 -6.21 8.34
CA SER A 43 7.44 -7.58 8.20
C SER A 43 6.72 -8.59 9.08
N ARG A 44 6.88 -9.88 8.78
CA ARG A 44 6.30 -10.98 9.56
C ARG A 44 6.77 -11.03 11.01
N PHE A 45 7.95 -10.50 11.31
CA PHE A 45 8.43 -10.32 12.69
C PHE A 45 7.54 -9.41 13.56
N PHE A 46 6.72 -8.58 12.92
CA PHE A 46 5.86 -7.59 13.56
C PHE A 46 4.37 -7.87 13.31
N CYS A 47 4.00 -9.15 13.14
CA CYS A 47 2.63 -9.57 12.80
C CYS A 47 2.11 -9.04 11.45
N GLY A 48 2.99 -8.56 10.57
CA GLY A 48 2.65 -8.02 9.26
C GLY A 48 3.23 -8.80 8.09
N GLU A 49 3.40 -8.10 6.97
CA GLU A 49 4.02 -8.59 5.74
C GLU A 49 4.74 -7.47 4.97
N GLY A 50 5.43 -7.84 3.89
CA GLY A 50 6.22 -6.91 3.07
C GLY A 50 7.71 -7.22 3.10
N LEU A 51 8.48 -6.52 3.95
CA LEU A 51 9.94 -6.60 3.90
C LEU A 51 10.47 -7.98 4.31
N PRO A 52 11.51 -8.46 3.60
CA PRO A 52 12.06 -9.79 3.81
C PRO A 52 12.76 -9.91 5.17
N ASP A 53 12.85 -11.15 5.65
CA ASP A 53 13.45 -11.51 6.93
C ASP A 53 14.81 -10.90 7.20
N TRP A 54 15.70 -10.91 6.20
CA TRP A 54 17.04 -10.36 6.35
C TRP A 54 17.00 -8.85 6.62
N ALA A 55 16.03 -8.13 6.06
CA ALA A 55 15.86 -6.69 6.28
C ALA A 55 15.36 -6.45 7.71
N ALA A 56 14.33 -7.17 8.16
CA ALA A 56 13.86 -7.04 9.54
C ALA A 56 14.94 -7.43 10.57
N LYS A 57 15.74 -8.47 10.30
CA LYS A 57 16.85 -8.91 11.16
C LYS A 57 17.97 -7.87 11.30
N ASN A 58 18.10 -6.93 10.37
CA ASN A 58 19.04 -5.81 10.52
C ASN A 58 18.69 -4.87 11.68
N LEU A 59 17.46 -4.91 12.23
CA LEU A 59 17.10 -4.18 13.44
C LEU A 59 17.76 -4.78 14.71
N GLY A 60 18.23 -6.02 14.63
CA GLY A 60 18.85 -6.74 15.73
C GLY A 60 17.83 -7.47 16.62
N ASN A 61 18.31 -8.57 17.22
CA ASN A 61 17.47 -9.48 18.01
C ASN A 61 16.80 -8.80 19.21
N GLU A 62 17.42 -7.77 19.80
CA GLU A 62 16.82 -7.04 20.92
C GLU A 62 15.51 -6.36 20.50
N THR A 63 15.52 -5.60 19.41
CA THR A 63 14.33 -4.93 18.87
C THR A 63 13.27 -5.95 18.45
N LEU A 64 13.67 -7.03 17.77
CA LEU A 64 12.74 -8.08 17.35
C LEU A 64 12.06 -8.77 18.55
N ASN A 65 12.82 -9.10 19.60
CA ASN A 65 12.29 -9.77 20.80
C ASN A 65 11.42 -8.87 21.67
N ARG A 66 11.65 -7.55 21.62
CA ARG A 66 10.83 -6.57 22.36
C ARG A 66 9.48 -6.27 21.72
N PHE A 67 9.25 -6.62 20.46
CA PHE A 67 7.92 -6.53 19.86
C PHE A 67 6.90 -7.35 20.69
N PRO A 68 5.72 -6.80 21.06
CA PRO A 68 5.10 -5.57 20.55
C PRO A 68 5.21 -4.33 21.45
N PHE A 69 6.31 -4.12 22.17
CA PHE A 69 6.50 -2.92 22.99
C PHE A 69 6.26 -1.62 22.19
N PRO A 70 5.53 -0.63 22.74
CA PRO A 70 5.05 -0.52 24.13
C PRO A 70 3.64 -1.07 24.39
N LEU A 71 3.02 -1.78 23.44
CA LEU A 71 1.69 -2.33 23.64
C LEU A 71 1.72 -3.40 24.75
N PRO A 72 0.75 -3.41 25.69
CA PRO A 72 0.68 -4.38 26.78
C PRO A 72 0.12 -5.73 26.30
N ILE A 73 0.71 -6.27 25.23
CA ILE A 73 0.29 -7.51 24.57
C ILE A 73 1.46 -8.49 24.64
N ASN A 74 1.18 -9.73 25.00
CA ASN A 74 2.16 -10.80 24.99
C ASN A 74 1.90 -11.73 23.82
N PHE A 75 2.96 -12.06 23.08
CA PHE A 75 2.89 -13.04 21.99
C PHE A 75 3.68 -14.29 22.31
N THR A 76 3.07 -15.43 21.98
CA THR A 76 3.83 -16.67 21.81
C THR A 76 4.66 -16.54 20.54
N ARG A 77 5.86 -17.12 20.51
CA ARG A 77 6.72 -17.14 19.32
C ARG A 77 6.91 -18.55 18.80
N GLU A 78 6.93 -18.68 17.49
CA GLU A 78 7.29 -19.90 16.79
C GLU A 78 8.77 -20.23 17.04
N PRO A 79 9.12 -21.45 17.50
CA PRO A 79 10.50 -21.79 17.84
C PRO A 79 11.48 -21.72 16.66
N ASP A 80 11.01 -22.07 15.46
CA ASP A 80 11.87 -22.22 14.28
C ASP A 80 12.14 -20.87 13.58
N THR A 81 11.14 -20.00 13.52
CA THR A 81 11.19 -18.72 12.80
C THR A 81 11.45 -17.53 13.72
N GLY A 82 11.04 -17.63 14.99
CA GLY A 82 11.00 -16.52 15.93
C GLY A 82 9.85 -15.54 15.71
N TYR A 83 8.95 -15.81 14.75
CA TYR A 83 7.78 -14.98 14.51
C TYR A 83 6.79 -15.05 15.67
N PRO A 84 6.08 -13.96 15.98
CA PRO A 84 4.86 -14.05 16.78
C PRO A 84 3.88 -15.02 16.14
N VAL A 85 3.29 -15.94 16.91
CA VAL A 85 2.30 -16.90 16.42
C VAL A 85 1.13 -16.14 15.79
N LEU A 86 0.75 -16.54 14.57
CA LEU A 86 -0.23 -15.82 13.77
C LEU A 86 -1.60 -15.69 14.47
N ASP A 87 -2.06 -16.74 15.13
CA ASP A 87 -3.33 -16.70 15.87
C ASP A 87 -3.32 -15.66 17.00
N ASP A 88 -2.16 -15.39 17.61
CA ASP A 88 -2.06 -14.32 18.59
C ASP A 88 -2.09 -12.94 17.91
N CYS A 89 -1.42 -12.78 16.77
CA CYS A 89 -1.46 -11.55 15.97
C CYS A 89 -2.90 -11.17 15.60
N LEU A 90 -3.70 -12.13 15.13
CA LEU A 90 -5.04 -11.91 14.59
C LEU A 90 -6.12 -11.57 15.63
N LYS A 91 -5.81 -11.70 16.94
CA LYS A 91 -6.70 -11.31 18.06
C LYS A 91 -6.82 -9.80 18.22
N HIS A 92 -5.99 -9.04 17.54
CA HIS A 92 -5.85 -7.59 17.70
C HIS A 92 -5.88 -6.90 16.33
N THR A 93 -6.29 -5.64 16.28
CA THR A 93 -6.26 -4.84 15.05
C THR A 93 -4.81 -4.58 14.64
N PHE A 94 -4.41 -4.99 13.43
CA PHE A 94 -3.01 -4.92 12.99
C PHE A 94 -2.45 -3.49 12.96
N GLY A 95 -3.28 -2.49 12.60
CA GLY A 95 -2.86 -1.10 12.49
C GLY A 95 -2.27 -0.51 13.77
N GLN A 96 -2.60 -1.06 14.96
CA GLN A 96 -1.98 -0.62 16.21
C GLN A 96 -0.49 -0.98 16.31
N TYR A 97 -0.04 -1.99 15.55
CA TYR A 97 1.35 -2.45 15.57
C TYR A 97 2.30 -1.45 14.90
N TYR A 98 1.80 -0.54 14.04
CA TYR A 98 2.59 0.58 13.51
C TYR A 98 3.16 1.47 14.64
N PHE A 99 2.53 1.51 15.80
CA PHE A 99 2.97 2.29 16.97
C PHE A 99 3.98 1.56 17.86
N THR A 100 4.46 0.38 17.45
CA THR A 100 5.48 -0.38 18.19
C THR A 100 6.88 0.08 17.84
N GLU A 101 7.80 0.02 18.81
CA GLU A 101 9.19 0.43 18.63
C GLU A 101 9.88 -0.29 17.47
N GLY A 102 9.59 -1.59 17.30
CA GLY A 102 10.15 -2.39 16.22
C GLY A 102 9.79 -1.90 14.83
N VAL A 103 8.51 -1.59 14.61
CA VAL A 103 8.00 -1.12 13.32
C VAL A 103 8.48 0.30 13.02
N VAL A 104 8.42 1.20 14.00
CA VAL A 104 8.94 2.58 13.88
C VAL A 104 10.44 2.57 13.53
N ASN A 105 11.23 1.73 14.20
CA ASN A 105 12.65 1.56 13.89
C ASN A 105 12.87 0.93 12.51
N GLY A 106 12.00 0.02 12.07
CA GLY A 106 11.98 -0.55 10.72
C GLY A 106 11.88 0.52 9.64
N PHE A 107 10.85 1.37 9.70
CA PHE A 107 10.68 2.46 8.75
C PHE A 107 11.81 3.49 8.83
N LYS A 108 12.28 3.81 10.03
CA LYS A 108 13.47 4.66 10.20
C LYS A 108 14.68 4.08 9.47
N MET A 109 14.96 2.78 9.67
CA MET A 109 16.06 2.08 9.02
C MET A 109 15.91 2.08 7.49
N LEU A 110 14.70 1.87 6.97
CA LEU A 110 14.41 1.94 5.55
C LEU A 110 14.68 3.34 4.98
N TYR A 111 14.23 4.41 5.65
CA TYR A 111 14.37 5.77 5.12
C TYR A 111 15.77 6.35 5.26
N THR A 112 16.51 5.98 6.30
CA THR A 112 17.85 6.53 6.58
C THR A 112 18.99 5.63 6.13
N ASP A 113 18.70 4.61 5.30
CA ASP A 113 19.66 3.59 4.87
C ASP A 113 20.39 2.88 6.02
N GLY A 114 19.68 2.65 7.13
CA GLY A 114 20.22 1.91 8.26
C GLY A 114 20.61 0.50 7.81
N ASN A 115 21.86 0.11 8.06
CA ASN A 115 22.42 -1.18 7.66
C ASN A 115 22.28 -1.50 6.16
N GLY A 116 22.25 -0.49 5.29
CA GLY A 116 22.15 -0.66 3.83
C GLY A 116 20.75 -1.05 3.34
N THR A 117 19.72 -0.85 4.16
CA THR A 117 18.35 -1.28 3.84
C THR A 117 17.76 -0.49 2.68
N LEU A 118 18.05 0.81 2.55
CA LEU A 118 17.57 1.61 1.43
C LEU A 118 18.30 1.25 0.13
N GLU A 119 19.60 0.97 0.20
CA GLU A 119 20.36 0.49 -0.97
C GLU A 119 19.85 -0.87 -1.46
N ALA A 120 19.51 -1.76 -0.53
CA ALA A 120 18.90 -3.04 -0.88
C ALA A 120 17.50 -2.86 -1.48
N PHE A 121 16.72 -1.89 -1.00
CA PHE A 121 15.41 -1.56 -1.57
C PHE A 121 15.53 -0.94 -2.97
N ALA A 122 16.52 -0.07 -3.19
CA ALA A 122 16.86 0.42 -4.53
C ALA A 122 17.28 -0.72 -5.46
N THR A 123 18.03 -1.70 -4.96
CA THR A 123 18.43 -2.91 -5.72
C THR A 123 17.22 -3.77 -6.10
N PHE A 124 16.25 -3.92 -5.18
CA PHE A 124 14.95 -4.54 -5.45
C PHE A 124 14.22 -3.82 -6.60
N TRP A 125 14.09 -2.50 -6.53
CA TRP A 125 13.38 -1.72 -7.55
C TRP A 125 14.08 -1.71 -8.91
N HIS A 126 15.42 -1.68 -8.92
CA HIS A 126 16.20 -1.85 -10.14
C HIS A 126 15.90 -3.19 -10.82
N LYS A 127 15.83 -4.27 -10.05
CA LYS A 127 15.52 -5.61 -10.58
C LYS A 127 14.11 -5.69 -11.14
N ILE A 128 13.10 -5.20 -10.41
CA ILE A 128 11.72 -5.21 -10.87
C ILE A 128 11.57 -4.39 -12.15
N ALA A 129 12.04 -3.14 -12.15
CA ALA A 129 11.95 -2.29 -13.34
C ALA A 129 12.70 -2.90 -14.53
N SER A 130 13.89 -3.47 -14.31
CA SER A 130 14.64 -4.14 -15.39
C SER A 130 13.91 -5.38 -15.94
N TYR A 131 13.20 -6.12 -15.11
CA TYR A 131 12.49 -7.33 -15.52
C TYR A 131 11.24 -7.01 -16.35
N PHE A 132 10.54 -5.92 -16.00
CA PHE A 132 9.27 -5.53 -16.60
C PHE A 132 9.36 -4.39 -17.64
N ALA A 133 10.55 -3.84 -17.90
CA ALA A 133 10.77 -2.66 -18.77
C ALA A 133 10.15 -2.76 -20.19
N ASP A 134 10.00 -3.96 -20.73
CA ASP A 134 9.45 -4.21 -22.06
C ASP A 134 7.99 -4.74 -22.03
N GLN A 135 7.37 -4.90 -20.85
CA GLN A 135 6.00 -5.36 -20.71
C GLN A 135 5.01 -4.19 -20.72
N SER A 136 4.47 -3.82 -21.89
CA SER A 136 3.56 -2.67 -22.03
C SER A 136 2.23 -2.78 -21.28
N SER A 137 1.88 -3.97 -20.79
CA SER A 137 0.71 -4.22 -19.97
C SER A 137 0.92 -3.85 -18.49
N VAL A 138 2.16 -3.60 -18.07
CA VAL A 138 2.43 -2.97 -16.78
C VAL A 138 2.03 -1.50 -16.87
N LEU A 139 1.16 -1.04 -15.98
CA LEU A 139 0.80 0.38 -15.85
C LEU A 139 1.97 1.17 -15.26
N GLY A 140 2.58 0.62 -14.22
CA GLY A 140 3.63 1.28 -13.46
C GLY A 140 4.05 0.53 -12.20
N TYR A 141 4.84 1.24 -11.41
CA TYR A 141 5.46 0.77 -10.18
C TYR A 141 5.01 1.64 -9.01
N GLU A 142 4.31 1.06 -8.03
CA GLU A 142 3.96 1.74 -6.78
C GLU A 142 5.02 1.47 -5.73
N LEU A 143 5.73 2.55 -5.38
CA LEU A 143 7.05 2.45 -4.74
C LEU A 143 7.01 1.76 -3.37
N ILE A 144 5.93 1.95 -2.61
CA ILE A 144 5.67 1.29 -1.34
C ILE A 144 4.23 1.58 -0.91
N ASN A 145 3.51 0.54 -0.54
CA ASN A 145 2.19 0.64 0.09
C ASN A 145 2.27 1.30 1.47
N GLU A 146 1.41 2.27 1.75
CA GLU A 146 1.16 2.84 3.08
C GLU A 146 2.42 3.08 3.94
N PRO A 147 3.41 3.86 3.46
CA PRO A 147 4.62 4.13 4.23
C PRO A 147 4.26 4.77 5.58
N SER A 148 4.91 4.31 6.66
CA SER A 148 4.62 4.78 8.02
C SER A 148 5.71 5.71 8.58
N PHE A 149 5.49 6.25 9.78
CA PHE A 149 6.37 7.22 10.41
C PHE A 149 7.63 6.57 11.04
N PRO A 150 8.82 7.21 10.93
CA PRO A 150 10.07 6.69 11.51
C PRO A 150 10.31 7.16 12.96
N ALA A 151 9.42 7.98 13.51
CA ALA A 151 9.38 8.35 14.91
C ALA A 151 7.95 8.69 15.34
N LEU A 152 7.54 8.25 16.54
CA LEU A 152 6.20 8.54 17.07
C LEU A 152 5.89 10.04 17.15
N ALA A 153 6.89 10.89 17.37
CA ALA A 153 6.69 12.34 17.42
C ALA A 153 6.37 12.96 16.05
N ASP A 154 6.74 12.30 14.95
CA ASP A 154 6.55 12.85 13.61
C ASP A 154 5.06 12.87 13.21
N VAL A 155 4.23 11.98 13.79
CA VAL A 155 2.77 11.97 13.54
C VAL A 155 2.05 13.23 14.02
N LEU A 156 2.69 14.02 14.88
CA LEU A 156 2.13 15.27 15.40
C LEU A 156 2.25 16.42 14.39
N GLN A 157 3.04 16.25 13.33
CA GLN A 157 3.26 17.25 12.29
C GLN A 157 2.99 16.65 10.91
N MET A 158 1.74 16.80 10.45
CA MET A 158 1.35 16.30 9.12
C MET A 158 2.26 16.82 8.01
N GLY A 159 2.68 15.92 7.13
CA GLY A 159 3.59 16.16 6.02
C GLY A 159 5.07 16.17 6.40
N LEU A 160 5.43 16.11 7.68
CA LEU A 160 6.85 16.07 8.07
C LEU A 160 7.53 14.80 7.53
N VAL A 161 6.83 13.66 7.59
CA VAL A 161 7.36 12.37 7.14
C VAL A 161 7.61 12.39 5.63
N ASP A 162 6.62 12.84 4.87
CA ASP A 162 6.72 13.03 3.42
C ASP A 162 7.92 13.89 3.03
N GLN A 163 8.04 15.07 3.64
CA GLN A 163 9.06 16.04 3.28
C GLN A 163 10.47 15.56 3.64
N LYS A 164 10.63 15.00 4.84
CA LYS A 164 11.94 14.72 5.42
C LYS A 164 12.49 13.35 5.00
N TYR A 165 11.62 12.38 4.75
CA TYR A 165 12.01 10.98 4.57
C TYR A 165 11.55 10.42 3.22
N LEU A 166 10.26 10.54 2.87
CA LEU A 166 9.74 9.90 1.66
C LEU A 166 10.20 10.61 0.39
N ALA A 167 10.20 11.94 0.34
CA ALA A 167 10.62 12.66 -0.86
C ALA A 167 12.08 12.33 -1.28
N PRO A 168 13.08 12.34 -0.36
CA PRO A 168 14.43 11.89 -0.68
C PRO A 168 14.50 10.42 -1.10
N MET A 169 13.77 9.53 -0.40
CA MET A 169 13.73 8.10 -0.73
C MET A 169 13.17 7.87 -2.14
N TYR A 170 12.01 8.45 -2.45
CA TYR A 170 11.36 8.30 -3.74
C TYR A 170 12.18 8.88 -4.88
N LYS A 171 12.85 10.03 -4.67
CA LYS A 171 13.79 10.56 -5.65
C LYS A 171 14.90 9.56 -5.98
N LYS A 172 15.49 8.93 -4.95
CA LYS A 172 16.52 7.88 -5.14
C LYS A 172 15.97 6.68 -5.91
N LEU A 173 14.79 6.18 -5.54
CA LEU A 173 14.16 5.04 -6.22
C LEU A 173 13.83 5.38 -7.68
N HIS A 174 13.29 6.58 -7.92
CA HIS A 174 13.06 7.11 -9.27
C HIS A 174 14.34 7.10 -10.11
N GLU A 175 15.45 7.66 -9.60
CA GLU A 175 16.73 7.69 -10.32
C GLU A 175 17.26 6.28 -10.65
N VAL A 176 16.96 5.29 -9.82
CA VAL A 176 17.39 3.91 -10.03
C VAL A 176 16.52 3.19 -11.07
N ILE A 177 15.20 3.39 -11.01
CA ILE A 177 14.24 2.85 -11.98
C ILE A 177 14.50 3.46 -13.37
N ARG A 178 14.67 4.78 -13.47
CA ARG A 178 14.90 5.48 -14.74
C ARG A 178 16.21 5.14 -15.44
N LYS A 179 17.14 4.45 -14.78
CA LYS A 179 18.33 3.87 -15.45
C LYS A 179 18.00 2.71 -16.37
N VAL A 180 16.88 2.02 -16.15
CA VAL A 180 16.49 0.80 -16.89
C VAL A 180 15.12 0.91 -17.54
N ASP A 181 14.26 1.82 -17.09
CA ASP A 181 12.92 2.00 -17.62
C ASP A 181 12.46 3.47 -17.55
N ASP A 182 12.35 4.12 -18.71
CA ASP A 182 11.86 5.50 -18.86
C ASP A 182 10.40 5.60 -19.36
N LYS A 183 9.68 4.48 -19.44
CA LYS A 183 8.35 4.42 -20.05
C LYS A 183 7.25 4.32 -18.99
N HIS A 184 7.37 3.34 -18.09
CA HIS A 184 6.30 3.02 -17.15
C HIS A 184 6.12 4.10 -16.08
N LEU A 185 4.89 4.22 -15.57
CA LEU A 185 4.54 5.20 -14.53
C LEU A 185 5.23 4.84 -13.21
N ILE A 186 5.58 5.84 -12.40
CA ILE A 186 6.02 5.66 -11.01
C ILE A 186 4.95 6.26 -10.09
N PHE A 187 4.33 5.40 -9.29
CA PHE A 187 3.32 5.73 -8.29
C PHE A 187 4.00 5.95 -6.94
N PHE A 188 3.58 6.98 -6.22
CA PHE A 188 4.15 7.33 -4.93
C PHE A 188 3.07 7.81 -3.97
N GLU A 189 3.06 7.20 -2.79
CA GLU A 189 2.11 7.48 -1.73
C GLU A 189 2.67 8.43 -0.66
N PRO A 190 1.81 9.22 0.01
CA PRO A 190 2.19 9.90 1.23
C PRO A 190 2.29 8.92 2.41
N CYS A 191 2.80 9.40 3.53
CA CYS A 191 2.69 8.70 4.80
C CYS A 191 1.21 8.37 5.07
N VAL A 192 0.90 7.13 5.42
CA VAL A 192 -0.49 6.67 5.66
C VAL A 192 -1.20 7.49 6.76
N PHE A 193 -0.42 8.07 7.69
CA PHE A 193 -0.92 8.92 8.77
C PHE A 193 -1.04 10.42 8.40
N ASP A 194 -0.57 10.83 7.23
CA ASP A 194 -0.69 12.20 6.71
C ASP A 194 -2.05 12.39 6.01
N VAL A 195 -3.14 12.26 6.78
CA VAL A 195 -4.52 12.16 6.29
C VAL A 195 -4.92 13.38 5.45
N PHE A 196 -4.82 14.60 5.98
CA PHE A 196 -5.38 15.79 5.31
C PHE A 196 -4.37 16.63 4.51
N GLN A 197 -3.08 16.41 4.71
CA GLN A 197 -2.04 17.23 4.10
C GLN A 197 -0.78 16.41 3.86
N THR A 198 -0.27 16.45 2.63
CA THR A 198 1.06 15.92 2.30
C THR A 198 2.16 16.96 2.48
N GLY A 199 3.38 16.49 2.75
CA GLY A 199 4.59 17.31 2.80
C GLY A 199 5.36 17.43 1.49
N PHE A 200 4.95 16.70 0.46
CA PHE A 200 5.59 16.77 -0.86
C PHE A 200 5.47 18.17 -1.46
N THR A 201 6.51 18.62 -2.17
CA THR A 201 6.52 19.88 -2.93
C THR A 201 6.51 19.65 -4.44
N GLU A 202 6.97 18.48 -4.88
CA GLU A 202 6.91 17.96 -6.26
C GLU A 202 6.93 16.43 -6.22
N GLY A 203 6.67 15.76 -7.34
CA GLY A 203 6.80 14.30 -7.43
C GLY A 203 8.25 13.82 -7.56
N PRO A 204 8.51 12.51 -7.52
CA PRO A 204 9.86 11.93 -7.38
C PRO A 204 10.87 12.32 -8.47
N GLY A 205 10.41 12.47 -9.72
CA GLY A 205 11.23 12.91 -10.85
C GLY A 205 11.18 14.41 -11.11
N GLY A 206 10.41 15.15 -10.31
CA GLY A 206 10.12 16.56 -10.57
C GLY A 206 9.33 16.78 -11.87
N LYS A 207 9.30 18.04 -12.32
CA LYS A 207 8.42 18.50 -13.41
C LYS A 207 8.62 17.75 -14.73
N GLU A 208 9.84 17.30 -15.04
CA GLU A 208 10.16 16.61 -16.30
C GLU A 208 9.43 15.26 -16.44
N TYR A 209 9.08 14.64 -15.30
CA TYR A 209 8.42 13.35 -15.24
C TYR A 209 6.94 13.44 -14.87
N ASN A 210 6.35 14.64 -14.86
CA ASN A 210 4.91 14.82 -14.61
C ASN A 210 4.00 14.08 -15.61
N ASN A 211 4.52 13.68 -16.77
CA ASN A 211 3.81 12.85 -17.74
C ASN A 211 3.94 11.33 -17.48
N ARG A 212 4.73 10.90 -16.49
CA ARG A 212 4.96 9.49 -16.17
C ARG A 212 5.25 9.21 -14.69
N GLN A 213 4.68 10.03 -13.82
CA GLN A 213 4.63 9.79 -12.38
C GLN A 213 3.22 10.08 -11.88
N VAL A 214 2.79 9.39 -10.84
CA VAL A 214 1.41 9.38 -10.36
C VAL A 214 1.42 9.52 -8.85
N PHE A 215 0.68 10.49 -8.34
CA PHE A 215 0.40 10.56 -6.91
C PHE A 215 -0.69 9.53 -6.58
N SER A 216 -0.33 8.51 -5.79
CA SER A 216 -1.29 7.54 -5.28
C SER A 216 -1.68 7.85 -3.84
N TYR A 217 -2.89 7.48 -3.48
CA TYR A 217 -3.44 7.68 -2.15
C TYR A 217 -4.59 6.70 -1.90
N HIS A 218 -4.89 6.47 -0.63
CA HIS A 218 -5.97 5.60 -0.19
C HIS A 218 -7.12 6.41 0.44
N ASP A 219 -8.31 5.80 0.48
CA ASP A 219 -9.49 6.35 1.17
C ASP A 219 -10.20 5.26 2.00
N TYR A 220 -10.20 5.47 3.31
CA TYR A 220 -10.83 4.58 4.29
C TYR A 220 -11.52 5.39 5.37
N CYS A 221 -12.85 5.25 5.48
CA CYS A 221 -13.57 5.80 6.62
C CYS A 221 -13.11 5.13 7.93
N LEU A 222 -12.82 5.96 8.95
CA LEU A 222 -12.36 5.48 10.26
C LEU A 222 -13.52 5.08 11.19
N ASP A 223 -14.75 5.53 10.92
CA ASP A 223 -15.94 5.25 11.73
C ASP A 223 -16.73 4.05 11.19
N VAL A 224 -16.14 2.87 11.31
CA VAL A 224 -16.65 1.63 10.72
C VAL A 224 -16.93 0.54 11.74
N THR A 225 -17.83 -0.37 11.39
CA THR A 225 -18.13 -1.59 12.15
C THR A 225 -17.01 -2.61 11.99
N LYS A 226 -17.09 -3.74 12.70
CA LYS A 226 -16.16 -4.87 12.51
C LYS A 226 -16.23 -5.49 11.12
N GLN A 227 -17.30 -5.25 10.37
CA GLN A 227 -17.51 -5.71 9.00
C GLN A 227 -17.00 -4.69 7.97
N GLY A 228 -16.44 -3.56 8.43
CA GLY A 228 -15.97 -2.47 7.57
C GLY A 228 -17.06 -1.46 7.22
N ASP A 229 -18.34 -1.77 7.38
CA ASP A 229 -19.42 -0.86 7.00
C ASP A 229 -19.48 0.40 7.89
N PRO A 230 -19.89 1.57 7.34
CA PRO A 230 -20.06 2.80 8.11
C PRO A 230 -20.97 2.68 9.33
N GLN A 231 -20.48 3.13 10.49
CA GLN A 231 -21.33 3.35 11.67
C GLN A 231 -22.17 4.62 11.50
N SER A 232 -21.54 5.72 11.09
CA SER A 232 -22.21 6.98 10.75
C SER A 232 -21.98 7.35 9.29
N ASP A 233 -23.03 7.19 8.48
CA ASP A 233 -22.96 7.49 7.04
C ASP A 233 -22.57 8.96 6.79
N VAL A 234 -23.00 9.88 7.67
CA VAL A 234 -22.68 11.32 7.59
C VAL A 234 -21.21 11.61 7.89
N LEU A 235 -20.61 10.90 8.86
CA LEU A 235 -19.20 11.15 9.20
C LEU A 235 -18.27 10.62 8.11
N CYS A 236 -18.56 9.42 7.60
CA CYS A 236 -17.82 8.87 6.47
C CYS A 236 -17.97 9.75 5.23
N GLU A 237 -19.19 10.19 4.87
CA GLU A 237 -19.39 11.10 3.74
C GLU A 237 -18.56 12.39 3.85
N LEU A 238 -18.54 13.01 5.03
CA LEU A 238 -17.74 14.21 5.25
C LEU A 238 -16.24 13.93 5.14
N PHE A 239 -15.80 12.77 5.59
CA PHE A 239 -14.41 12.34 5.52
C PHE A 239 -13.99 12.07 4.08
N ASP A 240 -14.69 11.20 3.35
CA ASP A 240 -14.36 10.80 1.98
C ASP A 240 -14.31 12.02 1.05
N ASN A 241 -15.33 12.90 1.14
CA ASN A 241 -15.36 14.14 0.38
C ASN A 241 -14.17 15.04 0.69
N ALA A 242 -13.85 15.22 1.97
CA ALA A 242 -12.75 16.08 2.39
C ALA A 242 -11.40 15.50 1.95
N LEU A 243 -11.17 14.21 2.17
CA LEU A 243 -9.93 13.53 1.85
C LEU A 243 -9.66 13.58 0.34
N ILE A 244 -10.59 13.06 -0.46
CA ILE A 244 -10.41 12.99 -1.92
C ILE A 244 -10.24 14.40 -2.49
N TYR A 245 -11.06 15.37 -2.08
CA TYR A 245 -10.91 16.76 -2.53
C TYR A 245 -9.53 17.34 -2.18
N LEU A 246 -9.05 17.13 -0.96
CA LEU A 246 -7.75 17.64 -0.53
C LEU A 246 -6.60 16.99 -1.30
N ARG A 247 -6.63 15.67 -1.49
CA ARG A 247 -5.63 14.93 -2.30
C ARG A 247 -5.62 15.43 -3.75
N VAL A 248 -6.80 15.56 -4.36
CA VAL A 248 -6.96 16.10 -5.71
C VAL A 248 -6.41 17.52 -5.83
N LYS A 249 -6.77 18.37 -4.88
CA LYS A 249 -6.31 19.77 -4.86
C LYS A 249 -4.80 19.85 -4.71
N GLU A 250 -4.22 19.09 -3.79
CA GLU A 250 -2.76 19.08 -3.57
C GLU A 250 -2.01 18.62 -4.82
N ALA A 251 -2.40 17.48 -5.40
CA ALA A 251 -1.75 16.95 -6.60
C ALA A 251 -1.80 17.93 -7.78
N ARG A 252 -2.94 18.61 -7.97
CA ARG A 252 -3.12 19.62 -9.03
C ARG A 252 -2.30 20.89 -8.77
N VAL A 253 -2.32 21.42 -7.55
CA VAL A 253 -1.59 22.65 -7.19
C VAL A 253 -0.08 22.44 -7.23
N LYS A 254 0.39 21.32 -6.67
CA LYS A 254 1.81 20.97 -6.59
C LYS A 254 2.33 20.29 -7.87
N LYS A 255 1.43 19.99 -8.82
CA LYS A 255 1.73 19.41 -10.14
C LYS A 255 2.48 18.10 -10.02
N PHE A 256 1.90 17.14 -9.31
CA PHE A 256 2.51 15.82 -9.11
C PHE A 256 2.49 14.93 -10.36
N GLY A 257 1.73 15.28 -11.39
CA GLY A 257 1.59 14.47 -12.60
C GLY A 257 0.21 13.84 -12.64
N GLY A 258 0.14 12.53 -12.89
CA GLY A 258 -1.10 11.77 -12.75
C GLY A 258 -1.53 11.63 -11.28
N MET A 259 -2.73 11.12 -11.06
CA MET A 259 -3.22 10.78 -9.73
C MET A 259 -4.22 9.62 -9.80
N MET A 260 -4.20 8.74 -8.80
CA MET A 260 -5.04 7.54 -8.73
C MET A 260 -5.36 7.18 -7.28
N LEU A 261 -6.60 6.78 -7.02
CA LEU A 261 -7.04 6.20 -5.73
C LEU A 261 -6.67 4.71 -5.72
N THR A 262 -5.47 4.37 -5.26
CA THR A 262 -4.93 3.00 -5.39
C THR A 262 -5.55 2.01 -4.40
N GLU A 263 -6.23 2.50 -3.38
CA GLU A 263 -6.96 1.63 -2.46
C GLU A 263 -8.14 2.36 -1.82
N PHE A 264 -9.28 1.67 -1.76
CA PHE A 264 -10.43 2.05 -0.96
C PHE A 264 -11.33 0.83 -0.78
N GLY A 265 -12.27 0.91 0.16
CA GLY A 265 -13.25 -0.14 0.37
C GLY A 265 -13.03 -0.85 1.69
N GLY A 266 -12.74 -2.17 1.66
CA GLY A 266 -12.77 -2.96 2.89
C GLY A 266 -14.19 -3.15 3.42
N LEU A 267 -15.19 -3.25 2.53
CA LEU A 267 -16.62 -3.15 2.88
C LEU A 267 -17.33 -4.48 2.70
N SER A 268 -18.41 -4.70 3.46
CA SER A 268 -19.24 -5.90 3.27
C SER A 268 -20.13 -5.79 2.04
N ASN A 269 -20.87 -6.87 1.73
CA ASN A 269 -21.90 -6.90 0.68
C ASN A 269 -23.26 -6.35 1.15
N SER A 270 -23.31 -5.70 2.33
CA SER A 270 -24.54 -5.12 2.88
C SER A 270 -25.00 -3.88 2.09
N THR A 271 -26.24 -3.45 2.32
CA THR A 271 -26.75 -2.19 1.76
C THR A 271 -25.88 -1.00 2.13
N LYS A 272 -25.42 -0.91 3.39
CA LYS A 272 -24.55 0.19 3.85
C LYS A 272 -23.18 0.17 3.18
N GLY A 273 -22.57 -1.01 3.08
CA GLY A 273 -21.29 -1.16 2.35
C GLY A 273 -21.43 -0.76 0.88
N VAL A 274 -22.53 -1.16 0.23
CA VAL A 274 -22.82 -0.79 -1.16
C VAL A 274 -23.10 0.70 -1.34
N GLU A 275 -23.82 1.34 -0.42
CA GLU A 275 -24.04 2.79 -0.42
C GLU A 275 -22.71 3.55 -0.31
N GLU A 276 -21.80 3.07 0.54
CA GLU A 276 -20.45 3.64 0.68
C GLU A 276 -19.62 3.48 -0.61
N LEU A 277 -19.61 2.28 -1.21
CA LEU A 277 -18.93 2.06 -2.49
C LEU A 277 -19.43 3.01 -3.58
N ASN A 278 -20.74 3.19 -3.66
CA ASN A 278 -21.34 4.11 -4.62
C ASN A 278 -20.95 5.57 -4.33
N ARG A 279 -20.86 5.96 -3.05
CA ARG A 279 -20.44 7.30 -2.65
C ARG A 279 -18.99 7.57 -3.06
N VAL A 280 -18.04 6.76 -2.61
CA VAL A 280 -16.61 6.94 -2.92
C VAL A 280 -16.37 6.94 -4.44
N THR A 281 -16.95 5.99 -5.17
CA THR A 281 -16.80 5.94 -6.63
C THR A 281 -17.46 7.13 -7.34
N SER A 282 -18.55 7.70 -6.81
CA SER A 282 -19.15 8.91 -7.38
C SER A 282 -18.30 10.16 -7.11
N ILE A 283 -17.66 10.26 -5.94
CA ILE A 283 -16.69 11.34 -5.66
C ILE A 283 -15.48 11.20 -6.60
N ALA A 284 -15.00 9.97 -6.84
CA ALA A 284 -13.94 9.71 -7.81
C ALA A 284 -14.35 10.14 -9.23
N ASP A 285 -15.59 9.86 -9.65
CA ASP A 285 -16.14 10.28 -10.94
C ASP A 285 -16.14 11.82 -11.08
N ASP A 286 -16.49 12.58 -10.03
CA ASP A 286 -16.49 14.06 -10.02
C ASP A 286 -15.10 14.66 -10.31
N PHE A 287 -14.04 13.92 -10.00
CA PHE A 287 -12.65 14.33 -10.24
C PHE A 287 -11.97 13.60 -11.40
N LEU A 288 -12.69 12.74 -12.13
CA LEU A 288 -12.16 11.83 -13.16
C LEU A 288 -10.98 11.00 -12.62
N GLN A 289 -11.16 10.41 -11.44
CA GLN A 289 -10.15 9.59 -10.77
C GLN A 289 -10.33 8.11 -11.10
N SER A 290 -9.25 7.48 -11.55
CA SER A 290 -9.14 6.02 -11.56
C SER A 290 -9.03 5.50 -10.14
N TRP A 291 -9.47 4.26 -9.91
CA TRP A 291 -9.44 3.63 -8.60
C TRP A 291 -9.21 2.12 -8.67
N THR A 292 -8.72 1.54 -7.56
CA THR A 292 -8.62 0.09 -7.33
C THR A 292 -9.23 -0.26 -5.97
N TYR A 293 -10.13 -1.25 -5.97
CA TYR A 293 -10.90 -1.67 -4.79
C TYR A 293 -10.15 -2.72 -3.96
N TRP A 294 -10.15 -2.55 -2.65
CA TRP A 294 -9.72 -3.55 -1.67
C TRP A 294 -10.90 -4.42 -1.19
N GLN A 295 -11.01 -5.70 -1.56
CA GLN A 295 -10.10 -6.45 -2.43
C GLN A 295 -10.82 -7.48 -3.29
N PHE A 296 -10.13 -8.01 -4.31
CA PHE A 296 -10.71 -9.03 -5.20
C PHE A 296 -10.95 -10.36 -4.47
N LYS A 297 -9.94 -10.87 -3.75
CA LYS A 297 -10.01 -12.12 -2.96
C LYS A 297 -9.03 -12.07 -1.81
N LYS A 298 -9.46 -12.50 -0.62
CA LYS A 298 -8.66 -12.59 0.60
C LYS A 298 -7.33 -13.33 0.40
N TYR A 299 -7.34 -14.44 -0.34
CA TYR A 299 -6.24 -15.40 -0.46
C TYR A 299 -5.62 -15.81 0.89
N ALA A 300 -4.64 -15.06 1.38
CA ALA A 300 -3.98 -15.27 2.67
C ALA A 300 -3.67 -13.94 3.36
N ASP A 301 -4.50 -12.92 3.17
CA ASP A 301 -4.42 -11.65 3.88
C ASP A 301 -4.50 -11.86 5.41
N LEU A 302 -3.46 -11.38 6.10
CA LEU A 302 -3.30 -11.46 7.55
C LEU A 302 -3.42 -10.09 8.24
N THR A 303 -3.57 -9.02 7.47
CA THR A 303 -3.56 -7.62 7.89
C THR A 303 -4.84 -6.88 7.49
N THR A 304 -5.96 -7.59 7.38
CA THR A 304 -7.28 -6.94 7.25
C THR A 304 -7.82 -6.38 8.57
N SER A 305 -8.47 -5.21 8.47
CA SER A 305 -9.25 -4.56 9.53
C SER A 305 -10.61 -5.23 9.77
N VAL A 306 -11.09 -6.03 8.80
CA VAL A 306 -12.45 -6.58 8.79
C VAL A 306 -12.49 -8.00 9.37
N ARG A 307 -13.59 -8.34 10.04
CA ARG A 307 -13.82 -9.66 10.65
C ARG A 307 -15.24 -10.20 10.33
N PRO A 308 -15.36 -11.37 9.65
CA PRO A 308 -14.27 -12.19 9.10
C PRO A 308 -13.56 -11.52 7.92
N ALA A 309 -12.28 -11.83 7.72
CA ALA A 309 -11.42 -11.29 6.66
C ALA A 309 -12.02 -11.42 5.24
N THR A 310 -12.85 -12.42 4.99
CA THR A 310 -13.47 -12.61 3.67
C THR A 310 -14.56 -11.59 3.34
N THR A 311 -15.05 -10.85 4.33
CA THR A 311 -16.16 -9.89 4.17
C THR A 311 -15.87 -8.80 3.15
N GLU A 312 -14.62 -8.34 3.07
CA GLU A 312 -14.19 -7.29 2.14
C GLU A 312 -13.94 -7.78 0.71
N SER A 313 -13.85 -9.09 0.49
CA SER A 313 -13.56 -9.67 -0.83
C SER A 313 -14.76 -9.64 -1.79
N PHE A 314 -14.52 -9.79 -3.10
CA PHE A 314 -15.59 -10.09 -4.07
C PHE A 314 -16.11 -11.51 -3.95
N TYR A 315 -15.30 -12.43 -3.43
CA TYR A 315 -15.65 -13.83 -3.28
C TYR A 315 -15.60 -14.25 -1.82
N THR A 316 -16.61 -15.02 -1.41
CA THR A 316 -16.63 -15.71 -0.11
C THR A 316 -15.60 -16.84 -0.07
N ASP A 317 -15.39 -17.42 1.12
CA ASP A 317 -14.52 -18.60 1.30
C ASP A 317 -14.98 -19.81 0.45
N ASP A 318 -16.28 -19.93 0.18
CA ASP A 318 -16.85 -21.00 -0.66
C ASP A 318 -16.77 -20.68 -2.17
N GLY A 319 -16.24 -19.51 -2.54
CA GLY A 319 -16.08 -19.08 -3.93
C GLY A 319 -17.33 -18.43 -4.54
N GLU A 320 -18.37 -18.19 -3.75
CA GLU A 320 -19.56 -17.46 -4.19
C GLU A 320 -19.29 -15.96 -4.32
N LEU A 321 -19.87 -15.34 -5.35
CA LEU A 321 -19.68 -13.93 -5.67
C LEU A 321 -20.60 -13.02 -4.82
N GLU A 322 -20.02 -12.01 -4.19
CA GLU A 322 -20.73 -10.96 -3.46
C GLU A 322 -21.34 -9.95 -4.44
N LEU A 323 -22.50 -10.31 -5.00
CA LEU A 323 -23.06 -9.68 -6.18
C LEU A 323 -23.39 -8.19 -6.02
N ASN A 324 -23.89 -7.74 -4.86
CA ASN A 324 -24.30 -6.33 -4.70
C ASN A 324 -23.08 -5.41 -4.74
N LYS A 325 -22.00 -5.80 -4.06
CA LYS A 325 -20.69 -5.13 -4.08
C LYS A 325 -20.13 -5.08 -5.50
N VAL A 326 -20.09 -6.21 -6.19
CA VAL A 326 -19.56 -6.30 -7.56
C VAL A 326 -20.37 -5.43 -8.52
N GLN A 327 -21.69 -5.39 -8.36
CA GLN A 327 -22.57 -4.51 -9.14
C GLN A 327 -22.28 -3.03 -8.90
N ALA A 328 -22.06 -2.61 -7.63
CA ALA A 328 -21.74 -1.23 -7.30
C ALA A 328 -20.43 -0.74 -7.98
N LEU A 329 -19.47 -1.64 -8.12
CA LEU A 329 -18.17 -1.37 -8.76
C LEU A 329 -18.20 -1.61 -10.29
N SER A 330 -19.23 -2.25 -10.82
CA SER A 330 -19.41 -2.49 -12.26
C SER A 330 -20.06 -1.27 -12.95
N ARG A 331 -19.29 -0.20 -13.09
CA ARG A 331 -19.77 1.11 -13.58
C ARG A 331 -19.47 1.29 -15.07
N SER A 332 -20.33 2.04 -15.77
CA SER A 332 -20.01 2.52 -17.12
C SER A 332 -19.00 3.66 -17.02
N SER A 333 -17.85 3.53 -17.67
CA SER A 333 -16.78 4.53 -17.63
C SER A 333 -16.16 4.78 -19.00
N ALA A 334 -15.59 5.97 -19.19
CA ALA A 334 -14.81 6.31 -20.38
C ALA A 334 -13.38 5.78 -20.23
N GLN A 335 -13.13 4.57 -20.72
CA GLN A 335 -11.80 3.92 -20.62
C GLN A 335 -10.68 4.68 -21.34
N ALA A 336 -11.03 5.49 -22.37
CA ALA A 336 -10.13 6.41 -23.04
C ALA A 336 -10.92 7.62 -23.58
N ILE A 337 -10.34 8.81 -23.47
CA ILE A 337 -10.92 10.07 -23.97
C ILE A 337 -9.91 10.68 -24.95
N ALA A 338 -10.37 10.95 -26.18
CA ALA A 338 -9.55 11.41 -27.30
C ALA A 338 -9.31 12.92 -27.31
#